data_AF-V4JP08-F1
#
_entry.id   AF-V4JP08-F1
#
_cell.length_a   1.000
_cell.length_b   1.000
_cell.length_c   1.000
_cell.angle_alpha   90.00
_cell.angle_beta   90.00
_cell.angle_gamma   90.00
#
_symmetry.space_group_name_H-M   'P 1'
#
loop_
_entity.id
_entity.type
_entity.pdbx_description
1 polymer ?
#
loop_
_entity_poly.entity_id
_entity_poly.type
_entity_poly.pdbx_seq_one_letter_code
_entity_poly.pdbx_strand_id
1 'polypeptide(L)'
;MYLELLDVEDEGLAPRAWLEAAELATEGKAPADLLKRKLGRLLSLLMSSVAPARVMAWRAAALLLRAAVVEPKELAERKEGLLELLRSRGPTPGIYADAWEVAEALARAGLLSAKDLRPLSGLLWDVVRRSSGRERERLASIASRLASTGLIRGPKARLPVLAEEAYIL
;
A
#
# COMPACT_ATOMS: atom_id res chain seq x y z
N MET A 1 -22.11 0.15 -11.87
CA MET A 1 -22.75 0.80 -10.70
C MET A 1 -21.75 1.37 -9.69
N TYR A 2 -20.43 1.14 -9.80
CA TYR A 2 -19.42 1.69 -8.87
C TYR A 2 -19.05 3.17 -9.13
N LEU A 3 -19.16 3.67 -10.37
CA LEU A 3 -18.73 5.04 -10.72
C LEU A 3 -19.52 6.16 -10.01
N GLU A 4 -20.78 5.92 -9.67
CA GLU A 4 -21.63 6.85 -8.92
C GLU A 4 -21.20 6.94 -7.46
N LEU A 5 -20.59 5.89 -6.93
CA LEU A 5 -20.12 5.78 -5.54
C LEU A 5 -18.73 6.39 -5.33
N LEU A 6 -18.06 6.87 -6.38
CA LEU A 6 -16.72 7.43 -6.26
C LEU A 6 -16.67 8.70 -5.40
N ASP A 7 -17.75 9.49 -5.39
CA ASP A 7 -17.80 10.80 -4.72
C ASP A 7 -18.60 10.82 -3.42
N VAL A 8 -19.13 9.66 -2.97
CA VAL A 8 -19.92 9.63 -1.73
C VAL A 8 -19.02 9.88 -0.51
N GLU A 9 -19.61 10.48 0.53
CA GLU A 9 -18.90 10.79 1.78
C GLU A 9 -18.56 9.54 2.60
N ASP A 10 -19.31 8.45 2.40
CA ASP A 10 -19.15 7.19 3.11
C ASP A 10 -17.76 6.57 2.89
N GLU A 11 -16.95 6.53 3.95
CA GLU A 11 -15.58 6.00 3.92
C GLU A 11 -15.51 4.46 3.92
N GLY A 12 -16.65 3.76 3.99
CA GLY A 12 -16.75 2.33 3.72
C GLY A 12 -17.03 2.02 2.25
N LEU A 13 -17.79 2.87 1.56
CA LEU A 13 -18.22 2.68 0.16
C LEU A 13 -17.26 3.31 -0.85
N ALA A 14 -16.90 4.59 -0.67
CA ALA A 14 -16.12 5.30 -1.67
C ALA A 14 -14.74 4.64 -1.95
N PRO A 15 -13.95 4.21 -0.94
CA PRO A 15 -12.67 3.54 -1.21
C PRO A 15 -12.82 2.22 -1.95
N ARG A 16 -13.91 1.47 -1.72
CA ARG A 16 -14.21 0.23 -2.45
C ARG A 16 -14.53 0.52 -3.91
N ALA A 17 -15.36 1.53 -4.16
CA ALA A 17 -15.69 1.97 -5.50
C ALA A 17 -14.44 2.45 -6.27
N TRP A 18 -13.55 3.18 -5.61
CA TRP A 18 -12.27 3.61 -6.19
C TRP A 18 -11.35 2.44 -6.52
N LEU A 19 -11.26 1.44 -5.64
CA LEU A 19 -10.43 0.25 -5.88
C LEU A 19 -10.93 -0.52 -7.11
N GLU A 20 -12.24 -0.80 -7.18
CA GLU A 20 -12.85 -1.50 -8.32
C GLU A 20 -12.69 -0.71 -9.63
N ALA A 21 -12.91 0.60 -9.58
CA ALA A 21 -12.71 1.47 -10.74
C ALA A 21 -11.25 1.47 -11.22
N ALA A 22 -10.29 1.43 -10.29
CA ALA A 22 -8.87 1.39 -10.61
C ALA A 22 -8.45 0.04 -11.21
N GLU A 23 -8.99 -1.08 -10.71
CA GLU A 23 -8.79 -2.40 -11.30
C GLU A 23 -9.28 -2.41 -12.75
N LEU A 24 -10.50 -1.92 -12.99
CA LEU A 24 -11.04 -1.80 -14.36
C LEU A 24 -10.26 -0.82 -15.23
N ALA A 25 -9.68 0.24 -14.67
CA ALA A 25 -8.80 1.14 -15.40
C ALA A 25 -7.53 0.43 -15.88
N THR A 26 -6.94 -0.46 -15.06
CA THR A 26 -5.78 -1.26 -15.50
C THR A 26 -6.09 -2.25 -16.63
N GLU A 27 -7.37 -2.57 -16.82
CA GLU A 27 -7.87 -3.40 -17.93
C GLU A 27 -8.37 -2.56 -19.13
N GLY A 28 -8.28 -1.23 -19.07
CA GLY A 28 -8.80 -0.33 -20.11
C GLY A 28 -10.33 -0.25 -20.17
N LYS A 29 -11.03 -0.70 -19.12
CA LYS A 29 -12.50 -0.78 -19.06
C LYS A 29 -13.16 0.37 -18.30
N ALA A 30 -12.37 1.21 -17.63
CA ALA A 30 -12.88 2.36 -16.88
C ALA A 30 -12.75 3.66 -17.66
N PRO A 31 -13.71 4.60 -17.55
CA PRO A 31 -13.65 5.90 -18.20
C PRO A 31 -12.62 6.81 -17.52
N ALA A 32 -11.38 6.83 -18.03
CA ALA A 32 -10.26 7.59 -17.45
C ALA A 32 -10.58 9.08 -17.21
N ASP A 33 -11.29 9.74 -18.13
CA ASP A 33 -11.68 11.14 -17.98
C ASP A 33 -12.63 11.37 -16.80
N LEU A 34 -13.52 10.42 -16.52
CA LEU A 34 -14.40 10.51 -15.36
C LEU A 34 -13.60 10.37 -14.06
N LEU A 35 -12.65 9.44 -14.02
CA LEU A 35 -11.77 9.23 -12.86
C LEU A 35 -10.92 10.48 -12.58
N LYS A 36 -10.36 11.09 -13.64
CA LYS A 36 -9.63 12.37 -13.53
C LYS A 36 -10.51 13.48 -12.98
N ARG A 37 -11.75 13.63 -13.45
CA ARG A 37 -12.70 14.63 -12.93
C ARG A 37 -13.04 14.44 -11.45
N LYS A 38 -13.05 13.19 -10.98
CA LYS A 38 -13.38 12.83 -9.58
C LYS A 38 -12.16 12.67 -8.67
N LEU A 39 -10.94 12.87 -9.19
CA LEU A 39 -9.69 12.61 -8.48
C LEU A 39 -9.60 13.30 -7.11
N GLY A 40 -10.21 14.48 -6.97
CA GLY A 40 -10.27 15.20 -5.70
C GLY A 40 -10.81 14.37 -4.54
N ARG A 41 -11.84 13.53 -4.77
CA ARG A 41 -12.36 12.65 -3.71
C ARG A 41 -11.34 11.59 -3.32
N LEU A 42 -10.72 10.92 -4.29
CA LEU A 42 -9.65 9.97 -4.02
C LEU A 42 -8.53 10.60 -3.18
N LEU A 43 -8.06 11.80 -3.56
CA LEU A 43 -7.00 12.52 -2.85
C LEU A 43 -7.36 12.82 -1.39
N SER A 44 -8.64 13.09 -1.09
CA SER A 44 -9.11 13.23 0.29
C SER A 44 -9.02 11.91 1.07
N LEU A 45 -9.40 10.79 0.46
CA LEU A 45 -9.35 9.46 1.09
C LEU A 45 -7.92 9.01 1.38
N LEU A 46 -6.92 9.47 0.63
CA LEU A 46 -5.49 9.21 0.91
C LEU A 46 -5.03 9.77 2.28
N MET A 47 -5.80 10.68 2.85
CA MET A 47 -5.58 11.28 4.18
C MET A 47 -6.66 10.91 5.19
N SER A 48 -7.56 9.96 4.88
CA SER A 48 -8.62 9.54 5.80
C SER A 48 -8.05 9.09 7.15
N SER A 49 -8.74 9.43 8.23
CA SER A 49 -8.43 8.95 9.59
C SER A 49 -8.78 7.46 9.78
N VAL A 50 -9.62 6.90 8.90
CA VAL A 50 -10.01 5.49 8.89
C VAL A 50 -8.96 4.69 8.13
N ALA A 51 -8.08 4.01 8.87
CA ALA A 51 -6.94 3.30 8.29
C ALA A 51 -7.29 2.31 7.16
N PRO A 52 -8.36 1.47 7.25
CA PRO A 52 -8.78 0.63 6.15
C PRO A 52 -9.14 1.43 4.88
N ALA A 53 -9.92 2.51 5.02
CA ALA A 53 -10.32 3.38 3.91
C ALA A 53 -9.10 4.01 3.24
N ARG A 54 -8.18 4.54 4.05
CA ARG A 54 -6.94 5.15 3.58
C ARG A 54 -6.05 4.16 2.83
N VAL A 55 -5.87 2.93 3.34
CA VAL A 55 -5.09 1.89 2.64
C VAL A 55 -5.74 1.51 1.30
N MET A 56 -7.06 1.34 1.27
CA MET A 56 -7.78 1.04 0.02
C MET A 56 -7.65 2.16 -1.01
N ALA A 57 -7.75 3.42 -0.57
CA ALA A 57 -7.54 4.58 -1.44
C ALA A 57 -6.12 4.61 -2.02
N TRP A 58 -5.09 4.33 -1.21
CA TRP A 58 -3.73 4.23 -1.72
C TRP A 58 -3.50 3.04 -2.67
N ARG A 59 -4.17 1.90 -2.45
CA ARG A 59 -4.16 0.77 -3.41
C ARG A 59 -4.78 1.19 -4.73
N ALA A 60 -5.92 1.87 -4.70
CA ALA A 60 -6.56 2.43 -5.90
C ALA A 60 -5.62 3.41 -6.62
N ALA A 61 -4.99 4.35 -5.90
CA ALA A 61 -4.06 5.30 -6.47
C ALA A 61 -2.86 4.63 -7.16
N ALA A 62 -2.29 3.58 -6.56
CA ALA A 62 -1.21 2.81 -7.17
C ALA A 62 -1.62 2.12 -8.47
N LEU A 63 -2.84 1.58 -8.54
CA LEU A 63 -3.40 1.01 -9.77
C LEU A 63 -3.67 2.08 -10.84
N LEU A 64 -4.17 3.24 -10.45
CA LEU A 64 -4.41 4.36 -11.36
C LEU A 64 -3.11 4.96 -11.93
N LEU A 65 -2.02 4.96 -11.16
CA LEU A 65 -0.68 5.26 -11.68
C LEU A 65 -0.27 4.26 -12.76
N ARG A 66 -0.46 2.96 -12.51
CA ARG A 66 -0.15 1.90 -13.49
C ARG A 66 -1.01 2.01 -14.75
N ALA A 67 -2.26 2.45 -14.60
CA ALA A 67 -3.18 2.70 -15.71
C ALA A 67 -2.96 4.06 -16.40
N ALA A 68 -1.97 4.86 -15.99
CA ALA A 68 -1.71 6.22 -16.47
C ALA A 68 -2.94 7.15 -16.38
N VAL A 69 -3.83 6.91 -15.42
CA VAL A 69 -4.97 7.78 -15.13
C VAL A 69 -4.55 8.94 -14.23
N VAL A 70 -3.58 8.71 -13.36
CA VAL A 70 -2.99 9.69 -12.43
C VAL A 70 -1.47 9.68 -12.61
N GLU A 71 -0.83 10.80 -12.37
CA GLU A 71 0.62 10.97 -12.35
C GLU A 71 1.18 11.04 -10.92
N PRO A 72 2.45 10.64 -10.68
CA PRO A 72 3.05 10.70 -9.35
C PRO A 72 2.95 12.08 -8.68
N LYS A 73 3.10 13.17 -9.46
CA LYS A 73 3.04 14.54 -8.94
C LYS A 73 1.69 14.90 -8.30
N GLU A 74 0.60 14.31 -8.77
CA GLU A 74 -0.75 14.55 -8.24
C GLU A 74 -0.95 13.91 -6.85
N LEU A 75 -0.12 12.92 -6.50
CA LEU A 75 -0.17 12.22 -5.22
C LEU A 75 0.90 12.71 -4.23
N ALA A 76 1.92 13.42 -4.72
CA ALA A 76 3.13 13.75 -3.97
C ALA A 76 2.84 14.53 -2.67
N GLU A 77 1.86 15.43 -2.71
CA GLU A 77 1.46 16.25 -1.56
C GLU A 77 0.78 15.42 -0.46
N ARG A 78 0.26 14.23 -0.79
CA ARG A 78 -0.47 13.38 0.17
C ARG A 78 0.35 12.23 0.72
N LYS A 79 1.58 11.99 0.24
CA LYS A 79 2.40 10.83 0.62
C LYS A 79 2.54 10.62 2.13
N GLU A 80 2.46 11.69 2.93
CA GLU A 80 2.52 11.61 4.38
C GLU A 80 1.40 10.73 4.98
N GLY A 81 0.20 10.73 4.41
CA GLY A 81 -0.89 9.87 4.85
C GLY A 81 -0.57 8.37 4.75
N LEU A 82 0.23 7.97 3.76
CA LEU A 82 0.77 6.61 3.69
C LEU A 82 1.90 6.39 4.70
N LEU A 83 2.83 7.34 4.83
CA LEU A 83 3.94 7.21 5.78
C LEU A 83 3.44 7.07 7.23
N GLU A 84 2.35 7.73 7.59
CA GLU A 84 1.65 7.55 8.86
C GLU A 84 1.10 6.13 9.05
N LEU A 85 0.51 5.52 8.01
CA LEU A 85 0.07 4.12 8.05
C LEU A 85 1.24 3.17 8.30
N LEU A 86 2.38 3.42 7.66
CA LEU A 86 3.59 2.60 7.82
C LEU A 86 4.21 2.74 9.22
N ARG A 87 4.09 3.92 9.85
CA ARG A 87 4.56 4.18 11.23
C ARG A 87 3.64 3.58 12.29
N SER A 88 2.33 3.62 12.08
CA SER A 88 1.32 3.20 13.07
C SER A 88 1.14 1.69 13.19
N ARG A 89 1.83 0.87 12.39
CA ARG A 89 1.71 -0.61 12.35
C ARG A 89 0.36 -1.13 11.86
N GLY A 90 -0.53 -0.23 11.42
CA GLY A 90 -1.89 -0.55 11.00
C GLY A 90 -2.77 -1.10 12.14
N PRO A 91 -4.09 -1.16 11.95
CA PRO A 91 -5.01 -1.76 12.93
C PRO A 91 -4.92 -3.29 12.96
N THR A 92 -4.45 -3.91 11.87
CA THR A 92 -4.27 -5.36 11.76
C THR A 92 -3.00 -5.68 10.94
N PRO A 93 -2.38 -6.87 11.13
CA PRO A 93 -1.23 -7.29 10.33
C PRO A 93 -1.50 -7.32 8.82
N GLY A 94 -2.73 -7.70 8.42
CA GLY A 94 -3.13 -7.73 7.01
C GLY A 94 -3.15 -6.32 6.38
N ILE A 95 -3.77 -5.35 7.06
CA ILE A 95 -3.82 -3.96 6.60
C ILE A 95 -2.40 -3.35 6.59
N TYR A 96 -1.55 -3.74 7.54
CA TYR A 96 -0.16 -3.30 7.55
C TYR A 96 0.65 -3.83 6.38
N ALA A 97 0.49 -5.11 6.04
CA ALA A 97 1.12 -5.72 4.88
C ALA A 97 0.65 -5.05 3.58
N ASP A 98 -0.65 -4.78 3.44
CA ASP A 98 -1.21 -4.04 2.30
C ASP A 98 -0.57 -2.65 2.16
N ALA A 99 -0.41 -1.91 3.26
CA ALA A 99 0.23 -0.60 3.23
C ALA A 99 1.69 -0.66 2.74
N TRP A 100 2.44 -1.71 3.12
CA TRP A 100 3.81 -1.90 2.65
C TRP A 100 3.90 -2.35 1.18
N GLU A 101 2.96 -3.15 0.69
CA GLU A 101 2.86 -3.48 -0.75
C GLU A 101 2.55 -2.25 -1.59
N VAL A 102 1.64 -1.40 -1.11
CA VAL A 102 1.39 -0.08 -1.70
C VAL A 102 2.67 0.75 -1.72
N ALA A 103 3.40 0.82 -0.60
CA ALA A 103 4.65 1.58 -0.54
C ALA A 103 5.69 1.07 -1.55
N GLU A 104 5.80 -0.25 -1.73
CA GLU A 104 6.64 -0.87 -2.75
C GLU A 104 6.22 -0.44 -4.16
N ALA A 105 4.91 -0.50 -4.47
CA ALA A 105 4.38 -0.11 -5.78
C ALA A 105 4.63 1.38 -6.08
N LEU A 106 4.41 2.26 -5.10
CA LEU A 106 4.64 3.69 -5.23
C LEU A 106 6.12 4.05 -5.33
N ALA A 107 7.01 3.27 -4.71
CA ALA A 107 8.45 3.43 -4.90
C ALA A 107 8.87 3.07 -6.34
N ARG A 108 8.30 1.99 -6.91
CA ARG A 108 8.52 1.65 -8.33
C ARG A 108 7.98 2.71 -9.28
N ALA A 109 6.89 3.38 -8.91
CA ALA A 109 6.33 4.52 -9.65
C ALA A 109 7.08 5.84 -9.41
N GLY A 110 8.16 5.85 -8.62
CA GLY A 110 8.97 7.05 -8.33
C GLY A 110 8.34 8.04 -7.35
N LEU A 111 7.18 7.73 -6.76
CA LEU A 111 6.52 8.57 -5.77
C LEU A 111 7.20 8.49 -4.39
N LEU A 112 7.73 7.32 -4.06
CA LEU A 112 8.49 7.08 -2.83
C LEU A 112 9.92 6.71 -3.14
N SER A 113 10.80 6.98 -2.18
CA SER A 113 12.22 6.69 -2.29
C SER A 113 12.74 5.99 -1.03
N ALA A 114 14.01 5.57 -1.09
CA ALA A 114 14.73 5.09 0.08
C ALA A 114 14.80 6.13 1.21
N LYS A 115 14.77 7.45 0.90
CA LYS A 115 14.74 8.51 1.93
C LYS A 115 13.47 8.44 2.77
N ASP A 116 12.34 8.07 2.14
CA ASP A 116 11.05 7.96 2.81
C ASP A 116 10.94 6.64 3.62
N LEU A 117 11.42 5.52 3.05
CA LEU A 117 11.18 4.19 3.62
C LEU A 117 12.28 3.67 4.56
N ARG A 118 13.56 4.02 4.34
CA ARG A 118 14.66 3.54 5.20
C ARG A 118 14.49 3.87 6.70
N PRO A 119 13.97 5.04 7.10
CA PRO A 119 13.73 5.34 8.51
C PRO A 119 12.77 4.34 9.19
N LEU A 120 11.88 3.71 8.40
CA LEU A 120 10.84 2.80 8.88
C LEU A 120 11.27 1.33 8.90
N SER A 121 12.46 1.00 8.40
CA SER A 121 12.98 -0.38 8.32
C SER A 121 12.86 -1.14 9.65
N GLY A 122 13.21 -0.48 10.76
CA GLY A 122 13.19 -1.09 12.07
C GLY A 122 11.77 -1.46 12.53
N LEU A 123 10.77 -0.65 12.18
CA LEU A 123 9.37 -0.92 12.50
C LEU A 123 8.86 -2.13 11.73
N LEU A 124 9.11 -2.21 10.42
CA LEU A 124 8.70 -3.35 9.60
C LEU A 124 9.30 -4.65 10.12
N TRP A 125 10.62 -4.69 10.36
CA TRP A 125 11.28 -5.88 10.90
C TRP A 125 10.83 -6.23 12.33
N ASP A 126 10.39 -5.26 13.13
CA ASP A 126 9.77 -5.54 14.44
C ASP A 126 8.41 -6.22 14.29
N VAL A 127 7.58 -5.77 13.34
CA VAL A 127 6.30 -6.44 13.08
C VAL A 127 6.53 -7.84 12.52
N VAL A 128 7.44 -8.02 11.56
CA VAL A 128 7.81 -9.37 11.05
C VAL A 128 8.21 -10.33 12.17
N ARG A 129 8.95 -9.87 13.18
CA ARG A 129 9.37 -10.69 14.33
C ARG A 129 8.21 -11.04 15.28
N ARG A 130 7.19 -10.19 15.38
CA ARG A 130 6.04 -10.37 16.28
C ARG A 130 4.87 -11.10 15.62
N SER A 131 4.80 -11.10 14.29
CA SER A 131 3.79 -11.83 13.55
C SER A 131 4.07 -13.34 13.55
N SER A 132 3.06 -14.13 13.20
CA SER A 132 3.16 -15.58 13.01
C SER A 132 2.38 -15.99 11.76
N GLY A 133 2.52 -17.27 11.36
CA GLY A 133 1.78 -17.84 10.23
C GLY A 133 1.95 -17.10 8.91
N ARG A 134 0.87 -17.08 8.12
CA ARG A 134 0.82 -16.50 6.77
C ARG A 134 1.13 -15.01 6.77
N GLU A 135 0.69 -14.27 7.78
CA GLU A 135 0.93 -12.83 7.90
C GLU A 135 2.42 -12.54 8.08
N ARG A 136 3.12 -13.33 8.90
CA ARG A 136 4.58 -13.21 9.04
C ARG A 136 5.28 -13.48 7.73
N GLU A 137 4.93 -14.55 7.03
CA GLU A 137 5.54 -14.91 5.75
C GLU A 137 5.36 -13.80 4.71
N ARG A 138 4.14 -13.26 4.60
CA ARG A 138 3.84 -12.15 3.70
C ARG A 138 4.67 -10.91 4.04
N LEU A 139 4.69 -10.49 5.31
CA LEU A 139 5.47 -9.33 5.74
C LEU A 139 6.98 -9.54 5.55
N ALA A 140 7.50 -10.75 5.83
CA ALA A 140 8.90 -11.08 5.64
C ALA A 140 9.28 -11.05 4.15
N SER A 141 8.41 -11.54 3.27
CA SER A 141 8.59 -11.48 1.82
C SER A 141 8.66 -10.02 1.34
N ILE A 142 7.71 -9.18 1.75
CA ILE A 142 7.70 -7.74 1.42
C ILE A 142 8.98 -7.07 1.93
N ALA A 143 9.33 -7.26 3.20
CA ALA A 143 10.52 -6.68 3.80
C ALA A 143 11.81 -7.12 3.09
N SER A 144 11.89 -8.38 2.68
CA SER A 144 13.05 -8.91 1.95
C SER A 144 13.19 -8.29 0.56
N ARG A 145 12.09 -8.12 -0.19
CA ARG A 145 12.10 -7.43 -1.50
C ARG A 145 12.49 -5.96 -1.38
N LEU A 146 11.98 -5.26 -0.36
CA LEU A 146 12.34 -3.87 -0.11
C LEU A 146 13.81 -3.72 0.33
N ALA A 147 14.35 -4.69 1.08
CA ALA A 147 15.74 -4.67 1.48
C ALA A 147 16.69 -4.98 0.31
N SER A 148 16.34 -5.94 -0.54
CA SER A 148 17.15 -6.30 -1.72
C SER A 148 17.23 -5.18 -2.75
N THR A 149 16.19 -4.35 -2.84
CA THR A 149 16.16 -3.12 -3.68
C THR A 149 16.79 -1.91 -2.99
N GLY A 150 17.24 -2.03 -1.74
CA GLY A 150 17.84 -0.95 -0.97
C GLY A 150 16.86 0.14 -0.51
N LEU A 151 15.55 -0.07 -0.67
CA LEU A 151 14.49 0.83 -0.22
C LEU A 151 14.37 0.86 1.30
N ILE A 152 14.67 -0.26 1.96
CA ILE A 152 14.82 -0.35 3.42
C ILE A 152 16.17 -0.97 3.78
N ARG A 153 16.55 -0.89 5.05
CA ARG A 153 17.69 -1.63 5.60
C ARG A 153 17.28 -3.08 5.89
N GLY A 154 18.22 -4.01 5.74
CA GLY A 154 18.06 -5.38 6.21
C GLY A 154 17.87 -5.46 7.74
N PRO A 155 17.48 -6.64 8.26
CA PRO A 155 17.25 -6.81 9.68
C PRO A 155 18.58 -6.72 10.45
N LYS A 156 18.56 -6.06 11.63
CA LYS A 156 19.76 -5.90 12.48
C LYS A 156 20.29 -7.22 13.06
N ALA A 157 19.42 -8.22 13.19
CA ALA A 157 19.76 -9.57 13.63
C ALA A 157 19.28 -10.58 12.58
N ARG A 158 19.94 -11.74 12.46
CA ARG A 158 19.45 -12.82 11.60
C ARG A 158 18.05 -13.18 12.07
N LEU A 159 17.07 -13.07 11.18
CA LEU A 159 15.75 -13.64 11.45
C LEU A 159 15.92 -15.16 11.56
N PRO A 160 15.25 -15.84 12.51
CA PRO A 160 15.25 -17.29 12.54
C PRO A 160 14.77 -17.77 11.18
N VAL A 161 15.65 -18.49 10.49
CA VAL A 161 15.37 -19.14 9.22
C VAL A 161 14.21 -20.08 9.48
N LEU A 162 13.13 -19.94 8.72
CA LEU A 162 12.14 -21.00 8.62
C LEU A 162 12.87 -22.15 7.93
N ALA A 163 13.38 -23.10 8.71
CA ALA A 163 13.81 -24.36 8.15
C ALA A 163 12.56 -24.99 7.50
N GLU A 164 12.60 -25.19 6.20
CA GLU A 164 11.61 -26.01 5.48
C GLU A 164 11.75 -27.51 5.79
N GLU A 165 12.56 -27.90 6.78
CA GLU A 165 12.90 -29.29 7.02
C GLU A 165 12.50 -29.73 8.42
N ALA A 166 11.24 -30.13 8.56
CA ALA A 166 10.79 -31.08 9.57
C ALA A 166 9.71 -32.00 8.99
N TYR A 167 9.97 -32.53 7.79
CA TYR A 167 9.32 -33.74 7.28
C TYR A 167 10.39 -34.63 6.65
N ILE A 168 11.14 -35.33 7.50
CA ILE A 168 11.73 -36.62 7.14
C ILE A 168 11.29 -37.59 8.25
N LEU A 169 10.46 -38.54 7.81
CA LEU A 169 9.91 -39.77 8.41
C LEU A 169 10.22 -40.08 9.89
#